data_AF-A0A1F2TIQ6-F1
#
_entry.id   AF-A0A1F2TIQ6-F1
#
_cell.length_a   1.000
_cell.length_b   1.000
_cell.length_c   1.000
_cell.angle_alpha   90.00
_cell.angle_beta   90.00
_cell.angle_gamma   90.00
#
_symmetry.space_group_name_H-M   'P 1'
#
loop_
_entity.id
_entity.type
_entity.pdbx_description
1 polymer ?
#
loop_
_entity_poly.entity_id
_entity_poly.type
_entity_poly.pdbx_seq_one_letter_code
_entity_poly.pdbx_strand_id
1 'polypeptide(L)'
;MSSATSTDASVGLKPAERGPSDPADQRLQPWQFFVLVALACATAVTFMARGQGAIVVVLLSALMGTAALAGLAALRTLLPLVTNQDDRTLVIGERTRAALEREKMLALRAIKELEFDRAMGKVSEDDFREMSGRLRARAVRLMRQLDAGAGYRDRIEKDLAKRIGERTVESAEAPGRTPAARMCANCSTANDGDARFCKECGAKL
;
A
#
# COMPACT_ATOMS: atom_id res chain seq x y z
N MET A 1 -14.63 1.71 -37.47
CA MET A 1 -14.46 1.74 -36.00
C MET A 1 -15.20 0.54 -35.45
N SER A 2 -14.50 -0.58 -35.28
CA SER A 2 -15.11 -1.85 -34.87
C SER A 2 -14.22 -2.53 -33.84
N SER A 3 -14.84 -2.77 -32.69
CA SER A 3 -14.33 -3.48 -31.54
C SER A 3 -14.18 -4.98 -31.85
N ALA A 4 -13.03 -5.55 -31.54
CA ALA A 4 -12.86 -7.00 -31.43
C ALA A 4 -11.76 -7.30 -30.40
N THR A 5 -12.16 -7.35 -29.14
CA THR A 5 -11.39 -7.94 -28.03
C THR A 5 -11.36 -9.45 -28.23
N SER A 6 -10.25 -9.97 -28.77
CA SER A 6 -9.97 -11.41 -28.78
C SER A 6 -9.25 -11.77 -27.48
N THR A 7 -10.04 -12.22 -26.51
CA THR A 7 -9.56 -12.98 -25.35
C THR A 7 -9.42 -14.43 -25.76
N ASP A 8 -8.21 -14.84 -26.12
CA ASP A 8 -7.87 -16.26 -26.11
C ASP A 8 -6.41 -16.41 -25.67
N ALA A 9 -6.24 -16.52 -24.35
CA ALA A 9 -5.00 -16.93 -23.73
C ALA A 9 -5.37 -17.89 -22.61
N SER A 10 -5.50 -19.16 -22.97
CA SER A 10 -5.46 -20.30 -22.07
C SER A 10 -4.08 -20.35 -21.41
N VAL A 11 -3.90 -19.53 -20.37
CA VAL A 11 -2.76 -19.62 -19.46
C VAL A 11 -2.95 -20.88 -18.63
N GLY A 12 -2.25 -21.95 -19.03
CA GLY A 12 -2.10 -23.15 -18.22
C GLY A 12 -1.33 -22.83 -16.94
N LEU A 13 -2.04 -22.37 -15.91
CA LEU A 13 -1.54 -22.31 -14.55
C LEU A 13 -1.31 -23.74 -14.05
N LYS A 14 -0.05 -24.16 -14.04
CA LYS A 14 0.41 -25.35 -13.32
C LYS A 14 0.10 -25.11 -11.83
N PRO A 15 -0.72 -25.95 -11.17
CA PRO A 15 -1.03 -25.75 -9.76
C PRO A 15 0.26 -25.94 -8.96
N ALA A 16 0.69 -24.89 -8.27
CA ALA A 16 1.76 -24.96 -7.30
C ALA A 16 1.32 -25.90 -6.18
N GLU A 17 1.98 -27.04 -6.05
CA GLU A 17 1.80 -27.96 -4.94
C GLU A 17 2.08 -27.22 -3.64
N ARG A 18 1.03 -27.13 -2.81
CA ARG A 18 1.08 -26.53 -1.49
C ARG A 18 1.87 -27.49 -0.59
N GLY A 19 3.14 -27.16 -0.32
CA GLY A 19 3.97 -27.90 0.62
C GLY A 19 3.32 -28.00 2.01
N PRO A 20 3.71 -29.00 2.83
CA PRO A 20 3.07 -29.28 4.10
C PRO A 20 3.12 -28.03 5.01
N SER A 21 1.93 -27.57 5.41
CA SER A 21 1.78 -26.48 6.37
C SER A 21 2.48 -26.85 7.68
N ASP A 22 3.46 -26.04 8.06
CA ASP A 22 4.18 -26.10 9.32
C ASP A 22 3.19 -26.11 10.51
N PRO A 23 3.24 -27.08 11.44
CA PRO A 23 2.33 -27.13 12.59
C PRO A 23 2.44 -25.92 13.53
N ALA A 24 3.46 -25.06 13.36
CA ALA A 24 3.64 -23.84 14.14
C ALA A 24 2.58 -22.75 13.88
N ASP A 25 1.86 -22.79 12.75
CA ASP A 25 0.79 -21.83 12.41
C ASP A 25 -0.53 -22.09 13.17
N GLN A 26 -0.60 -23.16 13.97
CA GLN A 26 -1.77 -23.46 14.82
C GLN A 26 -1.70 -22.83 16.22
N ARG A 27 -0.76 -21.91 16.48
CA ARG A 27 -0.83 -21.10 17.71
C ARG A 27 -2.03 -20.17 17.62
N LEU A 28 -3.07 -20.52 18.38
CA LEU A 28 -4.28 -19.71 18.57
C LEU A 28 -3.89 -18.25 18.75
N GLN A 29 -4.22 -17.42 17.77
CA GLN A 29 -3.89 -16.02 17.83
C GLN A 29 -4.69 -15.36 18.98
N PRO A 30 -4.15 -14.34 19.66
CA PRO A 30 -4.80 -13.74 20.84
C PRO A 30 -6.26 -13.32 20.59
N TRP A 31 -6.59 -12.88 19.38
CA TRP A 31 -7.95 -12.50 19.00
C TRP A 31 -8.94 -13.68 18.98
N GLN A 32 -8.48 -14.90 18.66
CA GLN A 32 -9.33 -16.10 18.64
C GLN A 32 -9.79 -16.48 20.05
N PHE A 33 -8.97 -16.25 21.09
CA PHE A 33 -9.38 -16.41 22.47
C PHE A 33 -10.53 -15.46 22.86
N PHE A 34 -10.45 -14.19 22.45
CA PHE A 34 -11.52 -13.23 22.73
C PHE A 34 -12.84 -13.62 22.04
N VAL A 35 -12.77 -14.14 20.81
CA VAL A 35 -13.95 -14.63 20.08
C VAL A 35 -14.56 -15.85 20.78
N LEU A 36 -13.74 -16.81 21.21
CA LEU A 36 -14.21 -18.01 21.91
C LEU A 36 -14.83 -17.67 23.27
N VAL A 37 -14.23 -16.74 24.02
CA VAL A 37 -14.77 -16.26 25.30
C VAL A 37 -16.09 -15.51 25.09
N ALA A 38 -16.19 -14.66 24.06
CA ALA A 38 -17.45 -13.98 23.74
C ALA A 38 -18.56 -14.98 23.37
N LEU A 39 -18.23 -16.01 22.59
CA LEU A 39 -19.15 -17.08 22.21
C LEU A 39 -19.60 -17.91 23.44
N ALA A 40 -18.67 -18.22 24.35
CA ALA A 40 -18.95 -18.92 25.61
C ALA A 40 -19.84 -18.09 26.53
N CYS A 41 -19.59 -16.78 26.66
CA CYS A 41 -20.44 -15.88 27.43
C CYS A 41 -21.85 -15.77 26.84
N ALA A 42 -21.98 -15.66 25.52
CA ALA A 42 -23.28 -15.63 24.84
C ALA A 42 -24.08 -16.93 25.05
N THR A 43 -23.42 -18.08 24.95
CA THR A 43 -24.05 -19.39 25.20
C THR A 43 -24.40 -19.60 26.68
N ALA A 44 -23.57 -19.14 27.62
CA ALA A 44 -23.87 -19.19 29.04
C ALA A 44 -25.09 -18.32 29.43
N VAL A 45 -25.17 -17.09 28.89
CA VAL A 45 -26.32 -16.18 29.12
C VAL A 45 -27.61 -16.80 28.59
N THR A 46 -27.59 -17.40 27.40
CA THR A 46 -28.78 -18.06 26.83
C THR A 46 -29.18 -19.33 27.58
N PHE A 47 -28.21 -20.06 28.15
CA PHE A 47 -28.49 -21.24 28.97
C PHE A 47 -29.05 -20.86 30.35
N MET A 48 -28.48 -19.86 31.02
CA MET A 48 -28.94 -19.38 32.33
C MET A 48 -30.32 -18.68 32.25
N ALA A 49 -30.68 -18.14 31.09
CA ALA A 49 -31.98 -17.54 30.88
C ALA A 49 -33.09 -18.57 30.50
N ARG A 50 -32.79 -19.88 30.46
CA ARG A 50 -33.84 -20.92 30.36
C ARG A 50 -34.70 -20.89 31.62
N GLY A 51 -35.81 -20.16 31.56
CA GLY A 51 -36.82 -20.09 32.63
C GLY A 51 -37.23 -18.66 33.01
N GLN A 52 -36.52 -17.63 32.57
CA GLN A 52 -36.95 -16.24 32.71
C GLN A 52 -37.64 -15.80 31.40
N GLY A 53 -38.79 -15.13 31.50
CA GLY A 53 -39.62 -14.78 30.35
C GLY A 53 -38.83 -14.06 29.24
N ALA A 54 -39.29 -14.21 27.99
CA ALA A 54 -38.60 -13.73 26.79
C ALA A 54 -38.11 -12.26 26.87
N ILE A 55 -38.79 -11.43 27.65
CA ILE A 55 -38.44 -10.03 27.93
C ILE A 55 -37.03 -9.91 28.55
N VAL A 56 -36.66 -10.77 29.50
CA VAL A 56 -35.36 -10.70 30.19
C VAL A 56 -34.22 -11.04 29.23
N VAL A 57 -34.42 -12.03 28.35
CA VAL A 57 -33.44 -12.41 27.32
C VAL A 57 -33.21 -11.26 26.34
N VAL A 58 -34.29 -10.63 25.88
CA VAL A 58 -34.22 -9.48 24.97
C VAL A 58 -33.48 -8.32 25.63
N LEU A 59 -33.81 -7.98 26.88
CA LEU A 59 -33.18 -6.87 27.60
C LEU A 59 -31.67 -7.09 27.82
N LEU A 60 -31.25 -8.30 28.18
CA LEU A 60 -29.84 -8.66 28.36
C LEU A 60 -29.05 -8.63 27.05
N SER A 61 -29.63 -9.14 25.95
CA SER A 61 -28.98 -9.08 24.63
C SER A 61 -28.83 -7.64 24.13
N ALA A 62 -29.82 -6.79 24.38
CA ALA A 62 -29.77 -5.37 24.04
C ALA A 62 -28.69 -4.63 24.86
N LEU A 63 -28.59 -4.89 26.16
CA LEU A 63 -27.54 -4.35 27.03
C LEU A 63 -26.14 -4.80 26.59
N MET A 64 -25.98 -6.08 26.24
CA MET A 64 -24.71 -6.61 25.75
C MET A 64 -24.32 -5.96 24.41
N GLY A 65 -25.29 -5.79 23.51
CA GLY A 65 -25.09 -5.14 22.21
C GLY A 65 -24.70 -3.67 22.34
N THR A 66 -25.37 -2.91 23.21
CA THR A 66 -25.03 -1.50 23.45
C THR A 66 -23.67 -1.34 24.11
N ALA A 67 -23.32 -2.20 25.07
CA ALA A 67 -21.99 -2.22 25.68
C ALA A 67 -20.88 -2.54 24.67
N ALA A 68 -21.10 -3.50 23.77
CA ALA A 68 -20.14 -3.85 22.72
C ALA A 68 -19.94 -2.70 21.71
N LEU A 69 -21.02 -2.05 21.29
CA LEU A 69 -20.95 -0.89 20.41
C LEU A 69 -20.25 0.30 21.07
N ALA A 70 -20.53 0.57 22.34
CA ALA A 70 -19.85 1.61 23.10
C ALA A 70 -18.35 1.31 23.25
N GLY A 71 -17.98 0.06 23.56
CA GLY A 71 -16.60 -0.39 23.62
C GLY A 71 -15.86 -0.26 22.29
N LEU A 72 -16.51 -0.64 21.18
CA LEU A 72 -15.94 -0.49 19.83
C LEU A 72 -15.76 0.99 19.45
N ALA A 73 -16.74 1.85 19.79
CA ALA A 73 -16.63 3.29 19.57
C ALA A 73 -15.47 3.88 20.37
N ALA A 74 -15.34 3.53 21.65
CA ALA A 74 -14.24 3.98 22.51
C ALA A 74 -12.87 3.47 22.03
N LEU A 75 -12.78 2.22 21.60
CA LEU A 75 -11.56 1.68 20.99
C LEU A 75 -11.21 2.45 19.72
N ARG A 76 -12.18 2.71 18.84
CA ARG A 76 -11.95 3.45 17.59
C ARG A 76 -11.51 4.89 17.84
N THR A 77 -11.98 5.54 18.90
CA THR A 77 -11.57 6.91 19.26
C THR A 77 -10.22 6.96 19.97
N LEU A 78 -9.85 5.92 20.73
CA LEU A 78 -8.57 5.84 21.45
C LEU A 78 -7.42 5.28 20.60
N LEU A 79 -7.73 4.45 19.60
CA LEU A 79 -6.74 3.88 18.67
C LEU A 79 -5.85 4.96 17.99
N PRO A 80 -6.37 6.08 17.46
CA PRO A 80 -5.53 7.09 16.82
C PRO A 80 -4.56 7.81 17.78
N LEU A 81 -4.79 7.75 19.10
CA LEU A 81 -3.87 8.33 20.09
C LEU A 81 -2.72 7.38 20.46
N VAL A 82 -2.96 6.06 20.38
CA VAL A 82 -1.99 5.04 20.80
C VAL A 82 -1.17 4.54 19.61
N THR A 83 -1.80 4.40 18.45
CA THR A 83 -1.07 4.12 17.22
C THR A 83 -0.61 5.47 16.69
N ASN A 84 0.71 5.75 16.74
CA ASN A 84 1.26 6.72 15.80
C ASN A 84 0.83 6.20 14.42
N GLN A 85 -0.09 6.92 13.77
CA GLN A 85 -0.47 6.63 12.40
C GLN A 85 0.81 6.71 11.57
N ASP A 86 1.41 5.55 11.30
CA ASP A 86 2.02 5.32 10.01
C ASP A 86 0.86 5.43 9.04
N ASP A 87 0.66 6.67 8.57
CA ASP A 87 -0.22 7.04 7.47
C ASP A 87 -0.18 5.88 6.48
N ARG A 88 -1.28 5.13 6.37
CA ARG A 88 -1.39 4.11 5.33
C ARG A 88 -1.38 4.87 4.02
N THR A 89 -0.17 5.00 3.50
CA THR A 89 0.26 5.80 2.37
C THR A 89 -0.60 5.47 1.17
N LEU A 90 -1.56 6.34 0.90
CA LEU A 90 -2.07 6.54 -0.45
C LEU A 90 -0.86 6.82 -1.33
N VAL A 91 -0.73 6.10 -2.44
CA VAL A 91 0.28 6.38 -3.47
C VAL A 91 0.15 7.85 -3.84
N ILE A 92 1.07 8.68 -3.32
CA ILE A 92 1.05 10.12 -3.54
C ILE A 92 1.39 10.32 -5.02
N GLY A 93 0.39 10.61 -5.84
CA GLY A 93 0.60 10.94 -7.24
C GLY A 93 1.61 12.09 -7.40
N GLU A 94 2.29 12.17 -8.54
CA GLU A 94 3.33 13.20 -8.74
C GLU A 94 2.83 14.62 -8.50
N ARG A 95 1.55 14.90 -8.78
CA ARG A 95 0.91 16.19 -8.52
C ARG A 95 0.79 16.52 -7.03
N THR A 96 0.43 15.55 -6.20
CA THR A 96 0.33 15.76 -4.75
C THR A 96 1.72 15.88 -4.13
N ARG A 97 2.70 15.10 -4.60
CA ARG A 97 4.11 15.23 -4.18
C ARG A 97 4.67 16.63 -4.50
N ALA A 98 4.45 17.12 -5.71
CA ALA A 98 4.88 18.47 -6.09
C ALA A 98 4.25 19.56 -5.22
N ALA A 99 3.00 19.39 -4.79
CA ALA A 99 2.36 20.30 -3.84
C ALA A 99 3.02 20.25 -2.45
N LEU A 100 3.29 19.04 -1.94
CA LEU A 100 4.01 18.82 -0.67
C LEU A 100 5.44 19.42 -0.70
N GLU A 101 6.15 19.30 -1.82
CA GLU A 101 7.48 19.89 -2.01
C GLU A 101 7.44 21.42 -2.01
N ARG A 102 6.42 22.02 -2.63
CA ARG A 102 6.20 23.48 -2.57
C ARG A 102 5.91 23.94 -1.15
N GLU A 103 5.04 23.25 -0.42
CA GLU A 103 4.75 23.58 0.98
C GLU A 103 5.99 23.46 1.86
N LYS A 104 6.81 22.42 1.66
CA LYS A 104 8.10 22.28 2.36
C LYS A 104 9.00 23.48 2.09
N MET A 105 9.11 23.89 0.82
CA MET A 105 9.95 25.02 0.42
C MET A 105 9.47 26.33 1.07
N LEU A 106 8.15 26.56 1.12
CA LEU A 106 7.57 27.72 1.78
C LEU A 106 7.84 27.72 3.29
N ALA A 107 7.69 26.57 3.97
CA ALA A 107 7.97 26.45 5.39
C ALA A 107 9.46 26.73 5.71
N LEU A 108 10.37 26.21 4.89
CA LEU A 108 11.82 26.45 5.07
C LEU A 108 12.19 27.92 4.80
N ARG A 109 11.57 28.55 3.79
CA ARG A 109 11.76 29.98 3.52
C ARG A 109 11.27 30.83 4.69
N ALA A 110 10.09 30.53 5.25
CA ALA A 110 9.55 31.24 6.40
C ALA A 110 10.46 31.13 7.64
N ILE A 111 11.10 29.97 7.86
CA ILE A 111 12.08 29.82 8.94
C ILE A 111 13.29 30.74 8.71
N LYS A 112 13.77 30.84 7.47
CA LYS A 112 14.92 31.68 7.13
C LYS A 112 14.61 33.17 7.23
N GLU A 113 13.42 33.57 6.83
CA GLU A 113 12.94 34.94 7.00
C GLU A 113 12.81 35.30 8.49
N LEU A 114 12.28 34.39 9.30
CA LEU A 114 12.19 34.59 10.75
C LEU A 114 13.58 34.66 11.43
N GLU A 115 14.55 33.87 10.98
CA GLU A 115 15.95 33.96 11.42
C GLU A 115 16.58 35.31 11.07
N PHE A 116 16.25 35.85 9.89
CA PHE A 116 16.68 37.17 9.46
C PHE A 116 16.01 38.27 10.28
N ASP A 117 14.70 38.22 10.51
CA ASP A 117 13.99 39.22 11.30
C ASP A 117 14.49 39.28 12.75
N ARG A 118 14.85 38.13 13.33
CA ARG A 118 15.56 38.09 14.62
C ARG A 118 16.93 38.76 14.54
N ALA A 119 17.74 38.44 13.52
CA ALA A 119 19.06 39.05 13.36
C ALA A 119 19.00 40.57 13.17
N MET A 120 17.90 41.05 12.59
CA MET A 120 17.58 42.48 12.43
C MET A 120 16.97 43.12 13.70
N GLY A 121 16.77 42.35 14.78
CA GLY A 121 16.18 42.84 16.03
C GLY A 121 14.68 43.15 15.94
N LYS A 122 13.97 42.71 14.89
CA LYS A 122 12.51 42.93 14.73
C LYS A 122 11.68 41.97 15.59
N VAL A 123 12.26 40.82 15.97
CA VAL A 123 11.60 39.75 16.70
C VAL A 123 12.45 39.38 17.91
N SER A 124 11.81 39.20 19.07
CA SER A 124 12.47 38.79 20.30
C SER A 124 12.96 37.32 20.23
N GLU A 125 13.94 36.95 21.05
CA GLU A 125 14.44 35.56 21.08
C GLU A 125 13.36 34.57 21.55
N ASP A 126 12.49 34.99 22.47
CA ASP A 126 11.41 34.15 22.99
C ASP A 126 10.34 33.90 21.90
N ASP A 127 9.90 34.95 21.19
CA ASP A 127 8.96 34.83 20.08
C ASP A 127 9.55 34.02 18.91
N PHE A 128 10.84 34.23 18.63
CA PHE A 128 11.56 33.45 17.64
C PHE A 128 11.53 31.97 17.99
N ARG A 129 11.82 31.59 19.24
CA ARG A 129 11.87 30.20 19.68
C ARG A 129 10.52 29.52 19.54
N GLU A 130 9.44 30.19 19.93
CA GLU A 130 8.08 29.67 19.78
C GLU A 130 7.69 29.47 18.30
N MET A 131 7.77 30.54 17.50
CA MET A 131 7.34 30.51 16.10
C MET A 131 8.20 29.58 15.25
N SER A 132 9.52 29.61 15.43
CA SER A 132 10.45 28.73 14.72
C SER A 132 10.25 27.26 15.12
N GLY A 133 9.89 26.98 16.38
CA GLY A 133 9.52 25.64 16.83
C GLY A 133 8.30 25.10 16.07
N ARG A 134 7.24 25.90 15.95
CA ARG A 134 6.01 25.51 15.20
C ARG A 134 6.29 25.27 13.71
N LEU A 135 7.08 26.14 13.08
CA LEU A 135 7.47 26.01 11.67
C LEU A 135 8.37 24.79 11.44
N ARG A 136 9.35 24.53 12.30
CA ARG A 136 10.22 23.34 12.22
C ARG A 136 9.42 22.05 12.38
N ALA A 137 8.48 22.01 13.32
CA ALA A 137 7.58 20.87 13.47
C ALA A 137 6.74 20.63 12.21
N ARG A 138 6.24 21.69 11.55
CA ARG A 138 5.55 21.58 10.25
C ARG A 138 6.48 21.07 9.14
N ALA A 139 7.69 21.61 9.03
CA ALA A 139 8.66 21.19 8.03
C ALA A 139 9.03 19.70 8.17
N VAL A 140 9.25 19.23 9.40
CA VAL A 140 9.54 17.81 9.68
C VAL A 140 8.38 16.90 9.27
N ARG A 141 7.12 17.30 9.53
CA ARG A 141 5.95 16.52 9.08
C ARG A 141 5.90 16.41 7.56
N LEU A 142 6.11 17.51 6.83
CA LEU A 142 6.12 17.51 5.37
C LEU A 142 7.26 16.65 4.80
N MET A 143 8.45 16.66 5.42
CA MET A 143 9.57 15.79 5.02
C MET A 143 9.22 14.32 5.20
N ARG A 144 8.67 13.92 6.36
CA ARG A 144 8.24 12.54 6.61
C ARG A 144 7.20 12.06 5.61
N GLN A 145 6.24 12.90 5.23
CA GLN A 145 5.24 12.57 4.21
C GLN A 145 5.85 12.35 2.82
N LEU A 146 6.87 13.14 2.46
CA LEU A 146 7.61 12.96 1.21
C LEU A 146 8.48 11.68 1.23
N ASP A 147 9.15 11.41 2.33
CA ASP A 147 10.01 10.23 2.50
C ASP A 147 9.19 8.93 2.50
N ALA A 148 8.01 8.94 3.12
CA ALA A 148 7.07 7.82 3.11
C ALA A 148 6.62 7.47 1.68
N GLY A 149 6.44 8.47 0.80
CA GLY A 149 6.15 8.26 -0.61
C GLY A 149 7.33 7.74 -1.44
N ALA A 150 8.56 8.11 -1.07
CA ALA A 150 9.78 7.70 -1.77
C ALA A 150 10.15 6.23 -1.51
N GLY A 151 9.93 5.73 -0.28
CA GLY A 151 10.29 4.36 0.10
C GLY A 151 9.61 3.26 -0.73
N TYR A 152 8.45 3.54 -1.33
CA TYR A 152 7.78 2.62 -2.26
C TYR A 152 8.43 2.61 -3.63
N ARG A 153 8.89 3.76 -4.15
CA ARG A 153 9.53 3.88 -5.46
C ARG A 153 10.83 3.08 -5.50
N ASP A 154 11.64 3.20 -4.45
CA ASP A 154 12.91 2.47 -4.35
C ASP A 154 12.70 0.95 -4.27
N ARG A 155 11.62 0.50 -3.62
CA ARG A 155 11.24 -0.92 -3.60
C ARG A 155 10.76 -1.40 -4.96
N ILE A 156 9.92 -0.62 -5.63
CA ILE A 156 9.44 -0.92 -6.98
C ILE A 156 10.62 -1.00 -7.96
N GLU A 157 11.58 -0.09 -7.88
CA GLU A 157 12.77 -0.09 -8.75
C GLU A 157 13.67 -1.30 -8.49
N LYS A 158 13.88 -1.68 -7.22
CA LYS A 158 14.60 -2.91 -6.86
C LYS A 158 13.89 -4.18 -7.37
N ASP A 159 12.57 -4.26 -7.20
CA ASP A 159 11.78 -5.39 -7.67
C ASP A 159 11.77 -5.48 -9.21
N LEU A 160 11.73 -4.33 -9.89
CA LEU A 160 11.82 -4.25 -11.35
C LEU A 160 13.20 -4.68 -11.85
N ALA A 161 14.28 -4.18 -11.22
CA ALA A 161 15.65 -4.56 -11.54
C ALA A 161 15.87 -6.07 -11.33
N LYS A 162 15.32 -6.66 -10.27
CA LYS A 162 15.37 -8.09 -10.01
C LYS A 162 14.69 -8.89 -11.13
N ARG A 163 13.47 -8.50 -11.53
CA ARG A 163 12.70 -9.18 -12.60
C ARG A 163 13.36 -9.05 -13.98
N ILE A 164 13.92 -7.88 -14.30
CA ILE A 164 14.66 -7.67 -15.55
C ILE A 164 15.95 -8.51 -15.54
N GLY A 165 16.67 -8.52 -14.41
CA GLY A 165 17.85 -9.36 -14.22
C GLY A 165 17.52 -10.84 -14.44
N GLU A 166 16.54 -11.38 -13.72
CA GLU A 166 16.07 -12.77 -13.83
C GLU A 166 15.65 -13.13 -15.26
N ARG A 167 14.92 -12.24 -15.95
CA ARG A 167 14.56 -12.45 -17.37
C ARG A 167 15.76 -12.45 -18.31
N THR A 168 16.79 -11.67 -17.99
CA THR A 168 18.03 -11.62 -18.77
C THR A 168 18.87 -12.89 -18.55
N VAL A 169 18.89 -13.44 -17.33
CA VAL A 169 19.58 -14.71 -17.03
C VAL A 169 18.83 -15.89 -17.66
N GLU A 170 17.50 -15.92 -17.59
CA GLU A 170 16.68 -16.97 -18.21
C GLU A 170 16.75 -16.94 -19.75
N SER A 171 16.91 -15.77 -20.37
CA SER A 171 17.22 -15.64 -21.80
C SER A 171 18.67 -15.99 -22.16
N ALA A 172 19.61 -15.97 -21.21
CA ALA A 172 21.01 -16.31 -21.44
C ALA A 172 21.33 -17.81 -21.27
N GLU A 173 20.52 -18.56 -20.50
CA GLU A 173 20.73 -19.99 -20.25
C GLU A 173 20.09 -20.91 -21.31
N ALA A 174 19.30 -20.36 -22.25
CA ALA A 174 18.88 -21.09 -23.44
C ALA A 174 20.01 -21.04 -24.49
N PRO A 175 20.51 -22.17 -25.03
CA PRO A 175 21.54 -22.15 -26.06
C PRO A 175 21.02 -21.36 -27.26
N GLY A 176 21.64 -20.22 -27.51
CA GLY A 176 21.21 -19.25 -28.51
C GLY A 176 21.08 -19.87 -29.89
N ARG A 177 19.83 -19.95 -30.37
CA ARG A 177 19.55 -19.65 -31.77
C ARG A 177 19.12 -18.20 -31.80
N THR A 178 20.05 -17.30 -32.12
CA THR A 178 19.67 -16.02 -32.71
C THR A 178 18.90 -16.38 -33.98
N PRO A 179 17.57 -16.19 -34.04
CA PRO A 179 16.86 -16.51 -35.26
C PRO A 179 17.39 -15.54 -36.32
N ALA A 180 17.98 -16.09 -37.39
CA ALA A 180 18.56 -15.28 -38.46
C ALA A 180 17.50 -14.31 -39.00
N ALA A 181 17.93 -13.08 -39.29
CA ALA A 181 17.06 -12.04 -39.83
C ALA A 181 16.34 -12.56 -41.08
N ARG A 182 15.02 -12.36 -41.16
CA ARG A 182 14.18 -12.80 -42.28
C ARG A 182 13.88 -11.63 -43.20
N MET A 183 14.03 -11.82 -44.50
CA MET A 183 13.64 -10.84 -45.50
C MET A 183 12.15 -10.97 -45.82
N CYS A 184 11.44 -9.84 -45.88
CA CYS A 184 10.04 -9.83 -46.29
C CYS A 184 9.90 -10.15 -47.78
N ALA A 185 9.07 -11.12 -48.14
CA ALA A 185 8.81 -11.47 -49.54
C ALA A 185 8.08 -10.35 -50.32
N ASN A 186 7.40 -9.43 -49.63
CA ASN A 186 6.60 -8.38 -50.26
C ASN A 186 7.37 -7.07 -50.49
N CYS A 187 8.22 -6.67 -49.55
CA CYS A 187 8.93 -5.38 -49.60
C CYS A 187 10.43 -5.49 -49.33
N SER A 188 10.99 -6.70 -49.23
CA SER A 188 12.42 -6.99 -49.03
C SER A 188 13.09 -6.47 -47.74
N THR A 189 12.33 -5.86 -46.84
CA THR A 189 12.84 -5.37 -45.54
C THR A 189 13.38 -6.53 -44.70
N ALA A 190 14.55 -6.34 -44.08
CA ALA A 190 15.10 -7.25 -43.09
C ALA A 190 14.39 -7.09 -41.74
N ASN A 191 13.85 -8.18 -41.22
CA ASN A 191 13.12 -8.24 -39.95
C ASN A 191 13.84 -9.16 -38.97
N ASP A 192 13.67 -8.88 -37.68
CA ASP A 192 14.21 -9.69 -36.59
C ASP A 192 13.65 -11.12 -36.70
N GLY A 193 14.44 -12.13 -36.32
CA GLY A 193 14.07 -13.52 -36.60
C GLY A 193 12.86 -14.05 -35.83
N ASP A 194 12.39 -13.32 -34.82
CA ASP A 194 11.16 -13.54 -34.07
C ASP A 194 9.96 -12.71 -34.57
N ALA A 195 10.16 -11.84 -35.58
CA ALA A 195 9.10 -11.03 -36.15
C ALA A 195 8.07 -11.90 -36.89
N ARG A 196 6.80 -11.80 -36.49
CA ARG A 196 5.66 -12.46 -37.17
C ARG A 196 5.10 -11.64 -38.34
N PHE A 197 5.38 -10.35 -38.34
CA PHE A 197 4.92 -9.38 -39.33
C PHE A 197 6.08 -8.47 -39.72
N CYS A 198 6.07 -8.00 -40.97
CA CYS A 198 7.06 -7.06 -41.45
C CYS A 198 6.90 -5.70 -40.76
N LYS A 199 8.00 -5.15 -40.23
CA LYS A 199 8.02 -3.84 -39.55
C LYS A 199 7.72 -2.65 -40.47
N GLU A 200 7.82 -2.84 -41.79
CA GLU A 200 7.62 -1.79 -42.77
C GLU A 200 6.25 -1.88 -43.47
N CYS A 201 5.89 -3.04 -44.03
CA CYS A 201 4.64 -3.19 -44.80
C CYS A 201 3.52 -3.94 -44.05
N GLY A 202 3.77 -4.48 -42.86
CA GLY A 202 2.79 -5.24 -42.08
C GLY A 202 2.43 -6.62 -42.62
N ALA A 203 3.01 -7.06 -43.75
CA ALA A 203 2.78 -8.39 -44.30
C ALA A 203 3.32 -9.49 -43.37
N LYS A 204 2.67 -10.65 -43.36
CA LYS A 204 3.10 -11.81 -42.57
C LYS A 204 4.43 -12.37 -43.11
N LEU A 205 5.37 -12.68 -42.22
CA LEU A 205 6.72 -13.20 -42.52
C LEU A 205 6.83 -14.72 -42.41
#